data_AF-A0A9D4T4Q7-F1
#
_entry.id   AF-A0A9D4T4Q7-F1
#
_cell.length_a   1.000
_cell.length_b   1.000
_cell.length_c   1.000
_cell.angle_alpha   90.00
_cell.angle_beta   90.00
_cell.angle_gamma   90.00
#
_symmetry.space_group_name_H-M   'P 1'
#
loop_
_entity.id
_entity.type
_entity.pdbx_description
1 polymer ?
#
loop_
_entity_poly.entity_id
_entity_poly.type
_entity_poly.pdbx_seq_one_letter_code
_entity_poly.pdbx_strand_id
1 'polypeptide(L)'
;MSPQELMRKAIEELGDPDKLANSEDLIILKLEPAFTNKWTLPDDIKLSGDARRLSMGQRAFITHRALLGNLRYSGALFAGCRAFSSLRPLLETAKYVLKNVPSLVLVHNRNHIIDLITWFPAVNTIVLYHDLRWDFDDDLAINDGSTKSCRVEQLLGNTPAMGSENLHLRSATLVDLLKRCPKAKKRLSPNFFVLFNRGCSHNHAALVPPLKSID
;
A
#
# COMPACT_ATOMS: atom_id res chain seq x y z
N MET A 1 2.36 20.82 -1.82
CA MET A 1 2.14 19.67 -2.71
C MET A 1 0.86 18.99 -2.24
N SER A 2 -0.10 18.83 -3.13
CA SER A 2 -1.36 18.15 -2.81
C SER A 2 -1.12 16.65 -2.53
N PRO A 3 -2.01 15.99 -1.78
CA PRO A 3 -1.97 14.54 -1.59
C PRO A 3 -1.96 13.76 -2.91
N GLN A 4 -2.69 14.24 -3.92
CA GLN A 4 -2.75 13.67 -5.26
C GLN A 4 -1.39 13.77 -5.98
N GLU A 5 -0.72 14.93 -5.88
CA GLU A 5 0.63 15.11 -6.42
C GLU A 5 1.66 14.19 -5.73
N LEU A 6 1.56 14.03 -4.41
CA LEU A 6 2.43 13.11 -3.65
C LEU A 6 2.22 11.66 -4.08
N MET A 7 0.97 11.24 -4.22
CA MET A 7 0.61 9.90 -4.69
C MET A 7 1.13 9.66 -6.10
N ARG A 8 0.86 10.59 -7.02
CA ARG A 8 1.32 10.53 -8.41
C ARG A 8 2.84 10.43 -8.48
N LYS A 9 3.56 11.27 -7.74
CA LYS A 9 5.03 11.23 -7.68
C LYS A 9 5.54 9.88 -7.16
N ALA A 10 4.92 9.33 -6.11
CA ALA A 10 5.31 8.02 -5.57
C ALA A 10 5.14 6.88 -6.60
N ILE A 11 4.09 6.94 -7.42
CA ILE A 11 3.87 5.99 -8.52
C ILE A 11 4.90 6.21 -9.65
N GLU A 12 5.12 7.47 -10.06
CA GLU A 12 6.08 7.87 -11.11
C GLU A 12 7.51 7.41 -10.83
N GLU A 13 7.89 7.33 -9.54
CA GLU A 13 9.17 6.78 -9.12
C GLU A 13 9.35 5.28 -9.43
N LEU A 14 8.25 4.55 -9.65
CA LEU A 14 8.22 3.12 -9.92
C LEU A 14 7.87 2.84 -11.40
N GLY A 15 7.05 3.68 -12.03
CA GLY A 15 6.73 3.57 -13.45
C GLY A 15 5.71 4.61 -13.91
N ASP A 16 5.32 4.53 -15.17
CA ASP A 16 4.29 5.39 -15.76
C ASP A 16 2.91 5.08 -15.13
N PRO A 17 2.26 6.04 -14.43
CA PRO A 17 1.00 5.80 -13.74
C PRO A 17 -0.11 5.25 -14.64
N ASP A 18 -0.21 5.72 -15.89
CA ASP A 18 -1.26 5.31 -16.81
C ASP A 18 -1.04 3.87 -17.29
N LYS A 19 0.21 3.47 -17.51
CA LYS A 19 0.54 2.08 -17.81
C LYS A 19 0.29 1.16 -16.62
N LEU A 20 0.67 1.62 -15.42
CA LEU A 20 0.49 0.86 -14.19
C LEU A 20 -0.98 0.68 -13.83
N ALA A 21 -1.82 1.67 -14.09
CA ALA A 21 -3.28 1.60 -13.93
C ALA A 21 -3.93 0.53 -14.81
N ASN A 22 -3.30 0.19 -15.94
CA ASN A 22 -3.78 -0.84 -16.88
C ASN A 22 -3.01 -2.16 -16.76
N SER A 23 -2.14 -2.30 -15.74
CA SER A 23 -1.31 -3.48 -15.56
C SER A 23 -1.98 -4.51 -14.65
N GLU A 24 -1.89 -5.77 -15.05
CA GLU A 24 -2.31 -6.94 -14.28
C GLU A 24 -1.10 -7.84 -14.04
N ASP A 25 -1.05 -8.49 -12.87
CA ASP A 25 0.04 -9.39 -12.47
C ASP A 25 1.45 -8.77 -12.64
N LEU A 26 1.63 -7.51 -12.21
CA LEU A 26 2.90 -6.80 -12.31
C LEU A 26 3.43 -6.42 -10.94
N ILE A 27 4.68 -6.78 -10.66
CA ILE A 27 5.43 -6.39 -9.46
C ILE A 27 6.66 -5.63 -9.90
N ILE A 28 6.87 -4.45 -9.31
CA ILE A 28 8.08 -3.64 -9.52
C ILE A 28 8.79 -3.45 -8.19
N LEU A 29 10.10 -3.70 -8.16
CA LEU A 29 10.95 -3.46 -7.00
C LEU A 29 12.01 -2.41 -7.37
N LYS A 30 12.02 -1.28 -6.65
CA LYS A 30 12.99 -0.21 -6.83
C LYS A 30 14.21 -0.48 -5.96
N LEU A 31 15.34 -0.74 -6.60
CA LEU A 31 16.62 -1.05 -5.99
C LEU A 31 17.30 0.20 -5.44
N GLU A 32 17.93 0.04 -4.28
CA GLU A 32 18.85 1.04 -3.74
C GLU A 32 19.98 0.36 -2.94
N PRO A 33 21.23 0.32 -3.45
CA PRO A 33 21.73 0.97 -4.67
C PRO A 33 21.25 0.30 -5.97
N ALA A 34 21.58 0.89 -7.13
CA ALA A 34 21.32 0.29 -8.44
C ALA A 34 21.98 -1.10 -8.57
N PHE A 35 21.41 -1.95 -9.42
CA PHE A 35 21.94 -3.29 -9.67
C PHE A 35 23.31 -3.21 -10.34
N THR A 36 24.34 -3.70 -9.65
CA THR A 36 25.73 -3.74 -10.15
C THR A 36 26.29 -5.16 -10.21
N ASN A 37 25.50 -6.16 -9.84
CA ASN A 37 25.95 -7.55 -9.77
C ASN A 37 26.26 -8.10 -11.16
N LYS A 38 27.36 -8.86 -11.25
CA LYS A 38 27.81 -9.53 -12.48
C LYS A 38 27.02 -10.79 -12.84
N TRP A 39 26.03 -11.16 -12.03
CA TRP A 39 25.25 -12.37 -12.21
C TRP A 39 24.01 -12.07 -13.04
N THR A 40 23.68 -13.02 -13.92
CA THR A 40 22.53 -12.90 -14.82
C THR A 40 21.23 -13.02 -14.03
N LEU A 41 20.30 -12.10 -14.29
CA LEU A 41 18.94 -12.22 -13.77
C LEU A 41 18.18 -13.32 -14.51
N PRO A 42 17.26 -14.04 -13.85
CA PRO A 42 16.34 -14.96 -14.53
C PRO A 42 15.55 -14.26 -15.63
N ASP A 43 15.23 -14.97 -16.71
CA ASP A 43 14.55 -14.42 -17.90
C ASP A 43 13.17 -13.79 -17.61
N ASP A 44 12.52 -14.23 -16.53
CA ASP A 44 11.23 -13.73 -16.06
C ASP A 44 11.33 -12.53 -15.12
N ILE A 45 12.54 -12.01 -14.89
CA ILE A 45 12.83 -10.77 -14.17
C ILE A 45 13.50 -9.77 -15.10
N LYS A 46 12.81 -8.67 -15.40
CA LYS A 46 13.32 -7.62 -16.27
C LYS A 46 13.93 -6.48 -15.47
N LEU A 47 15.19 -6.15 -15.77
CA LEU A 47 15.86 -4.97 -15.25
C LEU A 47 15.58 -3.77 -16.16
N SER A 48 15.21 -2.63 -15.58
CA SER A 48 15.08 -1.37 -16.30
C SER A 48 16.43 -0.85 -16.80
N GLY A 49 16.42 0.00 -17.84
CA GLY A 49 17.64 0.55 -18.42
C GLY A 49 18.50 1.40 -17.48
N ASP A 50 17.91 1.94 -16.40
CA ASP A 50 18.61 2.67 -15.33
C ASP A 50 19.21 1.75 -14.25
N ALA A 51 19.06 0.43 -14.41
CA ALA A 51 19.45 -0.61 -13.46
C ALA A 51 18.86 -0.45 -12.05
N ARG A 52 17.77 0.30 -11.89
CA ARG A 52 17.18 0.61 -10.58
C ARG A 52 15.83 -0.05 -10.34
N ARG A 53 15.23 -0.71 -11.32
CA ARG A 53 13.92 -1.36 -11.16
C ARG A 53 13.95 -2.77 -11.72
N LEU A 54 13.48 -3.71 -10.91
CA LEU A 54 13.15 -5.05 -11.35
C LEU A 54 11.65 -5.11 -11.59
N SER A 55 11.23 -5.68 -12.70
CA SER A 55 9.81 -5.92 -13.03
C SER A 55 9.58 -7.39 -13.34
N MET A 56 8.52 -7.97 -12.79
CA MET A 56 8.22 -9.39 -12.89
C MET A 56 6.74 -9.66 -12.55
N GLY A 57 6.24 -10.85 -12.86
CA GLY A 57 4.91 -11.30 -12.40
C GLY A 57 4.93 -11.98 -11.03
N GLN A 58 3.76 -12.27 -10.46
CA GLN A 58 3.62 -12.92 -9.15
C GLN A 58 4.34 -14.27 -9.09
N ARG A 59 4.27 -15.07 -10.18
CA ARG A 59 4.94 -16.37 -10.25
C ARG A 59 6.46 -16.22 -10.09
N ALA A 60 7.07 -15.35 -10.89
CA ALA A 60 8.51 -15.08 -10.86
C ALA A 60 8.95 -14.53 -9.49
N PHE A 61 8.16 -13.61 -8.91
CA PHE A 61 8.41 -13.06 -7.59
C PHE A 61 8.48 -14.16 -6.51
N ILE A 62 7.52 -15.09 -6.52
CA ILE A 62 7.48 -16.24 -5.59
C ILE A 62 8.64 -17.19 -5.85
N THR A 63 8.86 -17.57 -7.11
CA THR A 63 9.91 -18.53 -7.50
C THR A 63 11.30 -18.05 -7.10
N HIS A 64 11.59 -16.76 -7.31
CA HIS A 64 12.91 -16.17 -7.08
C HIS A 64 13.05 -15.49 -5.73
N ARG A 65 12.23 -15.85 -4.74
CA ARG A 65 12.23 -15.28 -3.38
C ARG A 65 13.63 -15.14 -2.79
N ALA A 66 14.47 -16.18 -2.90
CA ALA A 66 15.80 -16.20 -2.29
C ALA A 66 16.74 -15.16 -2.93
N LEU A 67 16.74 -15.07 -4.27
CA LEU A 67 17.49 -14.05 -5.01
C LEU A 67 17.02 -12.65 -4.61
N LEU A 68 15.71 -12.42 -4.65
CA LEU A 68 15.12 -11.12 -4.38
C LEU A 68 15.34 -10.67 -2.93
N GLY A 69 15.32 -11.58 -1.95
CA GLY A 69 15.53 -11.22 -0.54
C GLY A 69 16.95 -10.83 -0.17
N ASN A 70 17.92 -11.06 -1.06
CA ASN A 70 19.32 -10.64 -0.89
C ASN A 70 19.59 -9.22 -1.38
N LEU A 71 18.63 -8.59 -2.06
CA LEU A 71 18.75 -7.23 -2.56
C LEU A 71 18.09 -6.24 -1.60
N ARG A 72 18.48 -4.96 -1.73
CA ARG A 72 17.89 -3.85 -0.97
C ARG A 72 17.01 -3.01 -1.87
N TYR A 73 15.84 -2.64 -1.35
CA TYR A 73 14.86 -1.86 -2.08
C TYR A 73 14.44 -0.63 -1.29
N SER A 74 14.18 0.45 -2.03
CA SER A 74 13.62 1.69 -1.51
C SER A 74 12.13 1.83 -1.77
N GLY A 75 11.57 1.00 -2.66
CA GLY A 75 10.14 0.95 -2.90
C GLY A 75 9.72 -0.35 -3.56
N ALA A 76 8.45 -0.71 -3.39
CA ALA A 76 7.83 -1.83 -4.08
C ALA A 76 6.44 -1.44 -4.59
N LEU A 77 6.06 -1.97 -5.74
CA LEU A 77 4.77 -1.79 -6.37
C LEU A 77 4.16 -3.13 -6.74
N PHE A 78 2.86 -3.30 -6.48
CA PHE A 78 2.06 -4.43 -6.95
C PHE A 78 0.86 -3.87 -7.72
N ALA A 79 0.74 -4.18 -9.00
CA ALA A 79 -0.38 -3.76 -9.85
C ALA A 79 -1.19 -4.96 -10.34
N GLY A 80 -2.50 -4.91 -10.10
CA GLY A 80 -3.44 -5.98 -10.48
C GLY A 80 -3.04 -7.36 -9.94
N CYS A 81 -2.37 -7.37 -8.78
CA CYS A 81 -1.98 -8.61 -8.11
C CYS A 81 -3.14 -9.18 -7.30
N ARG A 82 -3.09 -10.48 -7.02
CA ARG A 82 -4.02 -11.11 -6.08
C ARG A 82 -3.81 -10.52 -4.67
N ALA A 83 -4.87 -10.51 -3.86
CA ALA A 83 -4.73 -10.17 -2.45
C ALA A 83 -3.76 -11.15 -1.78
N PHE A 84 -2.88 -10.65 -0.92
CA PHE A 84 -1.89 -11.46 -0.21
C PHE A 84 -2.54 -12.56 0.63
N SER A 85 -3.68 -12.27 1.26
CA SER A 85 -4.46 -13.24 2.03
C SER A 85 -5.02 -14.39 1.18
N SER A 86 -5.21 -14.17 -0.13
CA SER A 86 -5.72 -15.20 -1.06
C SER A 86 -4.66 -16.16 -1.58
N LEU A 87 -3.37 -15.84 -1.42
CA LEU A 87 -2.27 -16.66 -1.91
C LEU A 87 -1.08 -16.63 -0.93
N ARG A 88 -1.04 -17.62 -0.02
CA ARG A 88 -0.03 -17.71 1.04
C ARG A 88 1.43 -17.61 0.55
N PRO A 89 1.85 -18.26 -0.57
CA PRO A 89 3.21 -18.10 -1.08
C PRO A 89 3.56 -16.66 -1.48
N LEU A 90 2.60 -15.90 -1.99
CA LEU A 90 2.78 -14.49 -2.34
C LEU A 90 3.02 -13.66 -1.08
N LEU A 91 2.17 -13.83 -0.05
CA LEU A 91 2.32 -13.13 1.23
C LEU A 91 3.66 -13.41 1.90
N GLU A 92 4.07 -14.68 1.98
CA GLU A 92 5.33 -15.06 2.63
C GLU A 92 6.55 -14.57 1.85
N THR A 93 6.47 -14.54 0.53
CA THR A 93 7.50 -13.93 -0.32
C THR A 93 7.56 -12.42 -0.11
N ALA A 94 6.40 -11.74 -0.11
CA ALA A 94 6.32 -10.31 0.12
C ALA A 94 6.89 -9.93 1.50
N LYS A 95 6.52 -10.63 2.57
CA LYS A 95 7.08 -10.40 3.92
C LYS A 95 8.60 -10.57 3.97
N TYR A 96 9.13 -11.52 3.21
CA TYR A 96 10.56 -11.78 3.15
C TYR A 96 11.34 -10.71 2.36
N VAL A 97 10.86 -10.38 1.15
CA VAL A 97 11.52 -9.43 0.25
C VAL A 97 11.34 -7.98 0.73
N LEU A 98 10.16 -7.66 1.27
CA LEU A 98 9.79 -6.30 1.68
C LEU A 98 10.13 -5.97 3.13
N LYS A 99 10.85 -6.85 3.84
CA LYS A 99 11.12 -6.73 5.29
C LYS A 99 11.68 -5.38 5.74
N ASN A 100 12.39 -4.68 4.85
CA ASN A 100 13.04 -3.39 5.11
C ASN A 100 12.63 -2.30 4.12
N VAL A 101 11.54 -2.49 3.38
CA VAL A 101 11.12 -1.58 2.32
C VAL A 101 10.33 -0.42 2.92
N PRO A 102 10.70 0.84 2.67
CA PRO A 102 10.03 1.98 3.29
C PRO A 102 8.74 2.39 2.55
N SER A 103 8.66 2.17 1.23
CA SER A 103 7.50 2.58 0.42
C SER A 103 6.82 1.40 -0.26
N LEU A 104 5.51 1.28 -0.09
CA LEU A 104 4.68 0.26 -0.72
C LEU A 104 3.55 0.92 -1.52
N VAL A 105 3.51 0.63 -2.82
CA VAL A 105 2.45 1.06 -3.73
C VAL A 105 1.63 -0.15 -4.16
N LEU A 106 0.31 -0.05 -4.05
CA LEU A 106 -0.63 -1.07 -4.50
C LEU A 106 -1.57 -0.42 -5.50
N VAL A 107 -1.54 -0.90 -6.75
CA VAL A 107 -2.47 -0.52 -7.80
C VAL A 107 -3.54 -1.59 -7.92
N HIS A 108 -4.81 -1.20 -7.88
CA HIS A 108 -5.95 -2.14 -7.78
C HIS A 108 -5.92 -2.96 -6.48
N ASN A 109 -5.68 -2.27 -5.36
CA ASN A 109 -5.55 -2.94 -4.06
C ASN A 109 -6.83 -3.73 -3.70
N ARG A 110 -6.63 -4.95 -3.18
CA ARG A 110 -7.67 -5.86 -2.69
C ARG A 110 -7.45 -6.30 -1.24
N ASN A 111 -6.40 -5.79 -0.59
CA ASN A 111 -5.99 -6.12 0.77
C ASN A 111 -6.57 -5.12 1.77
N HIS A 112 -6.84 -5.57 3.00
CA HIS A 112 -7.19 -4.65 4.09
C HIS A 112 -5.97 -3.85 4.55
N ILE A 113 -6.18 -2.58 4.86
CA ILE A 113 -5.09 -1.69 5.28
C ILE A 113 -4.44 -2.14 6.59
N ILE A 114 -5.24 -2.63 7.54
CA ILE A 114 -4.75 -3.12 8.83
C ILE A 114 -3.82 -4.32 8.64
N ASP A 115 -4.15 -5.21 7.70
CA ASP A 115 -3.31 -6.35 7.35
C ASP A 115 -1.98 -5.90 6.75
N LEU A 116 -2.01 -4.95 5.80
CA LEU A 116 -0.79 -4.40 5.19
C LEU A 116 0.17 -3.83 6.22
N ILE A 117 -0.36 -3.06 7.17
CA ILE A 117 0.42 -2.47 8.26
C ILE A 117 1.02 -3.54 9.18
N THR A 118 0.23 -4.58 9.46
CA THR A 118 0.65 -5.70 10.30
C THR A 118 1.74 -6.54 9.63
N TRP A 119 1.62 -6.79 8.33
CA TRP A 119 2.55 -7.61 7.58
C TRP A 119 3.85 -6.87 7.23
N PHE A 120 3.80 -5.55 7.03
CA PHE A 120 4.94 -4.76 6.55
C PHE A 120 5.31 -3.62 7.52
N PRO A 121 5.79 -3.92 8.74
CA PRO A 121 6.02 -2.92 9.78
C PRO A 121 7.15 -1.91 9.47
N ALA A 122 8.02 -2.22 8.50
CA ALA A 122 9.09 -1.32 8.07
C ALA A 122 8.60 -0.23 7.10
N VAL A 123 7.43 -0.42 6.49
CA VAL A 123 6.84 0.53 5.54
C VAL A 123 6.43 1.78 6.31
N ASN A 124 6.88 2.93 5.80
CA ASN A 124 6.48 4.25 6.30
C ASN A 124 5.48 4.95 5.37
N THR A 125 5.44 4.56 4.10
CA THR A 125 4.55 5.14 3.08
C THR A 125 3.78 4.04 2.39
N ILE A 126 2.45 4.08 2.51
CA ILE A 126 1.54 3.21 1.77
C ILE A 126 0.75 4.05 0.78
N VAL A 127 0.73 3.62 -0.48
CA VAL A 127 -0.04 4.24 -1.56
C VAL A 127 -1.02 3.21 -2.11
N LEU A 128 -2.32 3.51 -2.02
CA LEU A 128 -3.41 2.67 -2.50
C LEU A 128 -4.04 3.33 -3.73
N TYR A 129 -3.42 3.12 -4.88
CA TYR A 129 -3.88 3.68 -6.14
C TYR A 129 -4.96 2.76 -6.71
N HIS A 130 -6.14 3.31 -6.96
CA HIS A 130 -7.31 2.56 -7.40
C HIS A 130 -7.70 1.49 -6.39
N ASP A 131 -7.91 1.87 -5.13
CA ASP A 131 -8.33 0.91 -4.11
C ASP A 131 -9.69 0.31 -4.46
N LEU A 132 -9.71 -1.02 -4.63
CA LEU A 132 -10.92 -1.78 -4.98
C LEU A 132 -11.51 -2.47 -3.77
N ARG A 133 -10.81 -2.48 -2.63
CA ARG A 133 -11.33 -3.10 -1.42
C ARG A 133 -12.34 -2.18 -0.76
N TRP A 134 -13.56 -2.68 -0.64
CA TRP A 134 -14.53 -2.14 0.29
C TRP A 134 -14.33 -2.75 1.68
N ASP A 135 -13.95 -1.92 2.65
CA ASP A 135 -14.00 -2.26 4.07
C ASP A 135 -15.46 -2.21 4.57
N PHE A 136 -16.42 -2.88 3.91
CA PHE A 136 -17.81 -2.96 4.36
C PHE A 136 -18.09 -4.19 5.26
N ASP A 137 -17.24 -5.22 5.25
CA ASP A 137 -17.51 -6.48 5.96
C ASP A 137 -17.28 -6.39 7.49
N ASP A 138 -18.20 -7.00 8.24
CA ASP A 138 -18.53 -6.79 9.66
C ASP A 138 -17.55 -7.36 10.70
N ASP A 139 -16.35 -7.79 10.31
CA ASP A 139 -15.41 -8.38 11.26
C ASP A 139 -14.66 -7.30 12.05
N LEU A 140 -15.35 -6.77 13.07
CA LEU A 140 -14.81 -5.99 14.20
C LEU A 140 -13.93 -6.89 15.10
N ALA A 141 -12.96 -7.59 14.52
CA ALA A 141 -11.86 -8.12 15.31
C ALA A 141 -10.87 -6.99 15.56
N ILE A 142 -11.15 -6.14 16.57
CA ILE A 142 -10.14 -5.26 17.15
C ILE A 142 -9.10 -6.19 17.80
N ASN A 143 -8.14 -6.64 17.01
CA ASN A 143 -7.05 -7.46 17.50
C ASN A 143 -6.13 -6.55 18.33
N ASP A 144 -6.36 -6.51 19.63
CA ASP A 144 -5.60 -5.76 20.66
C ASP A 144 -4.14 -6.27 20.83
N GLY A 145 -3.62 -7.03 19.86
CA GLY A 145 -2.56 -8.01 20.07
C GLY A 145 -1.22 -7.76 19.38
N SER A 146 -0.95 -6.60 18.78
CA SER A 146 0.42 -6.37 18.29
C SER A 146 0.92 -4.95 18.53
N THR A 147 1.69 -4.80 19.59
CA THR A 147 2.55 -3.66 19.95
C THR A 147 3.75 -3.46 19.02
N LYS A 148 3.80 -4.11 17.85
CA LYS A 148 4.84 -3.81 16.87
C LYS A 148 4.61 -2.39 16.37
N SER A 149 5.56 -1.50 16.64
CA SER A 149 5.45 -0.09 16.28
C SER A 149 5.34 0.04 14.77
N CYS A 150 4.12 0.33 14.31
CA CYS A 150 3.87 0.71 12.93
C CYS A 150 4.69 1.96 12.61
N ARG A 151 5.45 1.91 11.51
CA ARG A 151 6.24 3.05 11.03
C ARG A 151 5.52 3.88 9.99
N VAL A 152 4.27 3.55 9.66
CA VAL A 152 3.49 4.31 8.68
C VAL A 152 3.33 5.75 9.15
N GLU A 153 3.89 6.63 8.36
CA GLU A 153 3.82 8.08 8.48
C GLU A 153 2.92 8.65 7.40
N GLN A 154 2.81 8.00 6.24
CA GLN A 154 2.01 8.46 5.11
C GLN A 154 1.11 7.33 4.58
N LEU A 155 -0.19 7.61 4.50
CA LEU A 155 -1.17 6.77 3.81
C LEU A 155 -1.87 7.64 2.77
N LEU A 156 -1.69 7.27 1.50
CA LEU A 156 -2.27 7.95 0.34
C LEU A 156 -3.15 6.95 -0.41
N GLY A 157 -4.25 7.41 -0.99
CA GLY A 157 -5.05 6.55 -1.86
C GLY A 157 -6.27 7.23 -2.44
N ASN A 158 -6.86 6.57 -3.42
CA ASN A 158 -8.07 7.00 -4.09
C ASN A 158 -8.97 5.80 -4.43
N THR A 159 -10.25 6.07 -4.69
CA THR A 159 -11.26 5.05 -5.01
C THR A 159 -12.05 5.44 -6.27
N PRO A 160 -11.40 5.46 -7.44
CA PRO A 160 -12.02 5.93 -8.68
C PRO A 160 -13.18 5.03 -9.15
N ALA A 161 -13.20 3.75 -8.77
CA ALA A 161 -14.34 2.88 -9.00
C ALA A 161 -15.63 3.38 -8.31
N MET A 162 -15.50 4.23 -7.29
CA MET A 162 -16.60 4.94 -6.62
C MET A 162 -16.76 6.39 -7.10
N GLY A 163 -16.05 6.81 -8.16
CA GLY A 163 -16.04 8.19 -8.63
C GLY A 163 -15.40 9.18 -7.63
N SER A 164 -14.53 8.70 -6.73
CA SER A 164 -13.90 9.53 -5.69
C SER A 164 -12.37 9.55 -5.82
N GLU A 165 -11.80 10.74 -5.70
CA GLU A 165 -10.35 10.94 -5.62
C GLU A 165 -9.77 10.65 -4.23
N ASN A 166 -10.62 10.21 -3.30
CA ASN A 166 -10.28 10.05 -1.90
C ASN A 166 -10.30 8.57 -1.50
N LEU A 167 -9.56 8.24 -0.45
CA LEU A 167 -9.62 6.92 0.17
C LEU A 167 -10.82 6.86 1.13
N HIS A 168 -11.60 5.79 1.06
CA HIS A 168 -12.78 5.60 1.90
C HIS A 168 -12.48 4.58 2.99
N LEU A 169 -12.54 5.01 4.25
CA LEU A 169 -12.32 4.16 5.42
C LEU A 169 -13.50 4.21 6.38
N ARG A 170 -13.78 3.10 7.05
CA ARG A 170 -14.70 3.09 8.19
C ARG A 170 -14.08 3.81 9.39
N SER A 171 -14.93 4.40 10.24
CA SER A 171 -14.50 5.01 11.50
C SER A 171 -13.69 4.06 12.37
N ALA A 172 -14.11 2.79 12.48
CA ALA A 172 -13.40 1.78 13.26
C ALA A 172 -11.99 1.50 12.70
N THR A 173 -11.87 1.31 11.38
CA THR A 173 -10.58 1.13 10.70
C THR A 173 -9.66 2.33 10.92
N LEU A 174 -10.21 3.55 10.80
CA LEU A 174 -9.44 4.77 11.04
C LEU A 174 -8.97 4.89 12.49
N VAL A 175 -9.81 4.55 13.47
CA VAL A 175 -9.43 4.55 14.89
C VAL A 175 -8.33 3.52 15.16
N ASP A 176 -8.44 2.31 14.62
CA ASP A 176 -7.41 1.28 14.78
C ASP A 176 -6.09 1.71 14.10
N LEU A 177 -6.17 2.27 12.90
CA LEU A 177 -5.02 2.84 12.19
C LEU A 177 -4.32 3.92 13.03
N LEU A 178 -5.08 4.85 13.61
CA LEU A 178 -4.54 5.94 14.44
C LEU A 178 -3.92 5.43 15.74
N LYS A 179 -4.49 4.38 16.34
CA LYS A 179 -3.93 3.73 17.53
C LYS A 179 -2.60 3.02 17.22
N ARG A 180 -2.54 2.28 16.12
CA ARG A 180 -1.35 1.51 15.71
C ARG A 180 -0.24 2.40 15.17
N CYS A 181 -0.59 3.41 14.38
CA CYS A 181 0.33 4.28 13.66
C CYS A 181 0.17 5.74 14.11
N PRO A 182 0.56 6.10 15.34
CA PRO A 182 0.33 7.44 15.88
C PRO A 182 1.01 8.55 15.08
N LYS A 183 2.10 8.23 14.36
CA LYS A 183 2.77 9.17 13.46
C LYS A 183 1.98 9.46 12.19
N ALA A 184 1.16 8.52 11.72
CA ALA A 184 0.27 8.74 10.58
C ALA A 184 -0.68 9.92 10.86
N LYS A 185 -1.08 10.14 12.12
CA LYS A 185 -1.96 11.25 12.54
C LYS A 185 -1.54 12.63 12.01
N LYS A 186 -0.23 12.86 11.81
CA LYS A 186 0.30 14.15 11.30
C LYS A 186 0.18 14.31 9.78
N ARG A 187 0.01 13.23 9.03
CA ARG A 187 0.05 13.21 7.55
C ARG A 187 -0.95 12.25 6.92
N LEU A 188 -1.94 11.80 7.67
CA LEU A 188 -3.22 11.42 7.10
C LEU A 188 -3.70 12.67 6.38
N SER A 189 -3.56 12.66 5.06
CA SER A 189 -4.09 13.70 4.19
C SER A 189 -5.52 14.08 4.63
N PRO A 190 -5.95 15.35 4.54
CA PRO A 190 -7.33 15.74 4.82
C PRO A 190 -8.40 15.03 3.96
N ASN A 191 -7.98 14.14 3.05
CA ASN A 191 -8.77 13.42 2.06
C ASN A 191 -9.25 12.02 2.53
N PHE A 192 -9.45 11.80 3.82
CA PHE A 192 -10.20 10.61 4.28
C PHE A 192 -11.68 10.98 4.38
N PHE A 193 -12.52 10.32 3.60
CA PHE A 193 -13.94 10.28 3.94
C PHE A 193 -14.16 9.14 4.93
N VAL A 194 -14.60 9.52 6.13
CA VAL A 194 -15.07 8.59 7.14
C VAL A 194 -16.52 8.26 6.84
N LEU A 195 -16.76 7.03 6.38
CA LEU A 195 -18.14 6.55 6.23
C LEU A 195 -18.68 6.19 7.62
N PHE A 196 -19.65 6.97 8.09
CA PHE A 196 -20.47 6.58 9.23
C PHE A 196 -21.44 5.49 8.77
N ASN A 197 -21.25 4.28 9.27
CA ASN A 197 -22.21 3.21 9.05
C ASN A 197 -23.49 3.57 9.83
N ARG A 198 -24.45 4.25 9.20
CA ARG A 198 -25.79 4.46 9.77
C ARG A 198 -26.62 3.19 9.59
N GLY A 199 -26.21 2.13 10.27
CA GLY A 199 -27.13 1.09 10.70
C GLY A 199 -27.81 1.56 11.99
N CYS A 200 -28.93 2.28 11.84
CA CYS A 200 -30.01 2.56 12.81
C CYS A 200 -30.48 4.03 12.77
N SER A 201 -31.69 4.19 12.24
CA SER A 201 -32.70 5.23 12.51
C SER A 201 -32.34 6.72 12.36
N HIS A 202 -33.23 7.39 11.60
CA HIS A 202 -33.51 8.81 11.44
C HIS A 202 -32.70 9.88 12.23
N ASN A 203 -32.36 10.93 11.48
CA ASN A 203 -31.97 12.28 11.91
C ASN A 203 -30.67 12.43 12.72
N HIS A 204 -29.59 12.80 12.01
CA HIS A 204 -28.65 13.90 12.34
C HIS A 204 -27.33 13.70 11.61
N ALA A 205 -27.07 14.49 10.56
CA ALA A 205 -25.76 14.59 9.94
C ALA A 205 -24.79 15.22 10.94
N ALA A 206 -24.11 14.39 11.73
CA ALA A 206 -23.00 14.84 12.54
C ALA A 206 -21.77 14.91 11.64
N LEU A 207 -21.52 16.10 11.11
CA LEU A 207 -20.23 16.52 10.57
C LEU A 207 -19.18 16.30 11.67
N VAL A 208 -18.22 15.41 11.43
CA VAL A 208 -16.95 15.46 12.19
C VAL A 208 -16.34 16.83 11.90
N PRO A 209 -16.01 17.64 12.91
CA PRO A 209 -15.37 18.91 12.66
C PRO A 209 -14.09 18.66 11.87
N PRO A 210 -13.78 19.49 10.85
CA PRO A 210 -12.54 19.35 10.11
C PRO A 210 -11.39 19.31 11.11
N LEU A 211 -10.52 18.32 10.98
CA LEU A 211 -9.24 18.30 11.66
C LEU A 211 -8.56 19.63 11.31
N LYS A 212 -8.50 20.55 12.29
CA LYS A 212 -7.88 21.85 12.11
C LYS A 212 -6.49 21.63 11.51
N SER A 213 -6.22 22.32 10.41
CA SER A 213 -4.86 22.48 9.91
C SER A 213 -4.00 22.96 11.09
N ILE A 214 -3.00 22.18 11.44
CA ILE A 214 -1.95 22.62 12.34
C ILE A 214 -0.90 23.24 11.41
N ASP A 215 -0.78 24.56 11.47
CA ASP A 215 0.29 25.33 10.83
C ASP A 215 1.69 24.83 11.26
#